data_AF-A0A3B9BY88-F1
#
_entry.id   AF-A0A3B9BY88-F1
#
_cell.length_a   1.000
_cell.length_b   1.000
_cell.length_c   1.000
_cell.angle_alpha   90.00
_cell.angle_beta   90.00
_cell.angle_gamma   90.00
#
_symmetry.space_group_name_H-M   'P 1'
#
loop_
_entity.id
_entity.type
_entity.pdbx_description
1 polymer ?
#
loop_
_entity_poly.entity_id
_entity_poly.type
_entity_poly.pdbx_seq_one_letter_code
_entity_poly.pdbx_strand_id
1 'polypeptide(L)'
;FQLNFSLNNKNSSTYFYKVDTGMKNTAIFVIPGTGNNQSSQILSNVPINYHNYYNGVYFGLPESCLKHGDMYMYIKPNEDIRAIRNGNFKLSEPNLYPVLTNRGTSYTSNLFIECFAIVKYLKTNYRKVIIYGLSQGGTTSMITAVETDPDASLVCSGYSTTWDTAFYASGPSGLIQDSIFNVYSSDNIKDSMTQNPGYYFYSWGSGDVLSLSQEYPFQRSQNKWGNHCNIQYHYGLYDHAIPFVAADTFLRRCIRRPKMEITQLPGQCIADSVKIRLRLFGSPPFQMQMFRDSTFVQNITVNDTTADLTLFQAGTYQFFNITDIKNTPLCKSKKFVYQKSFKPNISWKYLSRDCVNQKDSLKINLQGE
;
A
#
# COMPACT_ATOMS: atom_id res chain seq x y z
N PHE A 1 -14.33 1.57 -16.34
CA PHE A 1 -15.00 2.01 -15.10
C PHE A 1 -14.44 3.38 -14.71
N GLN A 2 -15.29 4.28 -14.21
CA GLN A 2 -14.88 5.59 -13.68
C GLN A 2 -15.08 5.59 -12.17
N LEU A 3 -14.04 5.96 -11.42
CA LEU A 3 -14.08 6.15 -9.97
C LEU A 3 -13.94 7.64 -9.67
N ASN A 4 -14.97 8.22 -9.05
CA ASN A 4 -14.94 9.59 -8.56
C ASN A 4 -14.34 9.62 -7.15
N PHE A 5 -13.52 10.62 -6.85
CA PHE A 5 -12.94 10.82 -5.52
C PHE A 5 -12.76 12.31 -5.22
N SER A 6 -12.54 12.64 -3.95
CA SER A 6 -12.23 13.99 -3.51
C SER A 6 -10.89 14.03 -2.76
N LEU A 7 -10.14 15.12 -2.96
CA LEU A 7 -8.90 15.41 -2.23
C LEU A 7 -8.80 16.93 -2.04
N ASN A 8 -8.58 17.38 -0.81
CA ASN A 8 -8.46 18.81 -0.47
C ASN A 8 -9.62 19.66 -1.02
N ASN A 9 -10.86 19.18 -0.83
CA ASN A 9 -12.09 19.80 -1.34
C ASN A 9 -12.20 19.92 -2.88
N LYS A 10 -11.33 19.24 -3.63
CA LYS A 10 -11.43 19.14 -5.09
C LYS A 10 -11.96 17.77 -5.47
N ASN A 11 -12.95 17.74 -6.36
CA ASN A 11 -13.46 16.51 -6.93
C ASN A 11 -12.67 16.16 -8.20
N SER A 12 -12.37 14.88 -8.37
CA SER A 12 -11.70 14.35 -9.55
C SER A 12 -12.20 12.95 -9.86
N SER A 13 -11.74 12.41 -10.98
CA SER A 13 -12.08 11.09 -11.46
C SER A 13 -10.85 10.35 -11.95
N THR A 14 -10.84 9.04 -11.75
CA THR A 14 -9.86 8.14 -12.33
C THR A 14 -10.55 7.00 -13.07
N TYR A 15 -9.81 6.33 -13.95
CA TYR A 15 -10.36 5.31 -14.82
C TYR A 15 -9.49 4.06 -14.80
N PHE A 16 -10.17 2.92 -14.84
CA PHE A 16 -9.55 1.62 -14.99
C PHE A 16 -10.48 0.70 -15.77
N TYR A 17 -9.89 -0.27 -16.45
CA TYR A 17 -10.64 -1.43 -16.92
C TYR A 17 -10.81 -2.41 -15.76
N LYS A 18 -11.95 -3.09 -15.74
CA LYS A 18 -12.32 -4.06 -14.72
C LYS A 18 -12.62 -5.39 -15.40
N VAL A 19 -12.02 -6.46 -14.93
CA VAL A 19 -12.32 -7.82 -15.36
C VAL A 19 -12.69 -8.64 -14.13
N ASP A 20 -13.97 -8.98 -14.02
CA ASP A 20 -14.52 -9.73 -12.90
C ASP A 20 -14.39 -11.22 -13.15
N THR A 21 -13.79 -11.93 -12.20
CA THR A 21 -13.70 -13.40 -12.18
C THR A 21 -14.83 -14.02 -11.34
N GLY A 22 -15.53 -13.21 -10.55
CA GLY A 22 -16.47 -13.68 -9.53
C GLY A 22 -15.80 -14.06 -8.20
N MET A 23 -14.47 -14.08 -8.14
CA MET A 23 -13.69 -14.33 -6.92
C MET A 23 -13.58 -13.05 -6.07
N LYS A 24 -14.69 -12.65 -5.45
CA LYS A 24 -14.85 -11.36 -4.73
C LYS A 24 -13.95 -11.13 -3.51
N ASN A 25 -13.01 -12.03 -3.20
CA ASN A 25 -12.15 -11.91 -2.02
C ASN A 25 -10.85 -11.14 -2.28
N THR A 26 -10.37 -11.11 -3.52
CA THR A 26 -9.09 -10.51 -3.89
C THR A 26 -9.25 -9.58 -5.09
N ALA A 27 -8.77 -8.35 -4.96
CA ALA A 27 -8.56 -7.44 -6.09
C ALA A 27 -7.07 -7.34 -6.42
N ILE A 28 -6.74 -7.44 -7.70
CA ILE A 28 -5.40 -7.21 -8.24
C ILE A 28 -5.43 -5.94 -9.07
N PHE A 29 -4.84 -4.88 -8.53
CA PHE A 29 -4.68 -3.59 -9.18
C PHE A 29 -3.38 -3.56 -9.98
N VAL A 30 -3.52 -3.56 -11.30
CA VAL A 30 -2.39 -3.56 -12.23
C VAL A 30 -2.12 -2.15 -12.72
N ILE A 31 -0.86 -1.71 -12.57
CA ILE A 31 -0.38 -0.41 -13.01
C ILE A 31 0.58 -0.62 -14.18
N PRO A 32 0.24 -0.15 -15.39
CA PRO A 32 1.10 -0.33 -16.55
C PRO A 32 2.35 0.54 -16.47
N GLY A 33 3.43 0.06 -17.08
CA GLY A 33 4.66 0.80 -17.31
C GLY A 33 4.55 1.87 -18.38
N THR A 34 5.70 2.37 -18.84
CA THR A 34 5.77 3.38 -19.91
C THR A 34 5.32 2.79 -21.25
N GLY A 35 4.82 3.65 -22.14
CA GLY A 35 4.34 3.29 -23.47
C GLY A 35 2.93 3.83 -23.74
N ASN A 36 2.56 3.83 -25.02
CA ASN A 36 1.25 4.29 -25.47
C ASN A 36 0.20 3.19 -25.31
N ASN A 37 -0.97 3.55 -24.77
CA ASN A 37 -2.17 2.72 -24.72
C ASN A 37 -1.91 1.32 -24.13
N GLN A 38 -1.03 1.25 -23.13
CA GLN A 38 -0.55 -0.01 -22.58
C GLN A 38 -1.69 -0.80 -21.94
N SER A 39 -2.60 -0.14 -21.22
CA SER A 39 -3.64 -0.83 -20.47
C SER A 39 -4.58 -1.64 -21.37
N SER A 40 -5.01 -1.11 -22.52
CA SER A 40 -5.79 -1.90 -23.49
C SER A 40 -4.98 -3.02 -24.14
N GLN A 41 -3.72 -2.76 -24.52
CA GLN A 41 -2.85 -3.78 -25.13
C GLN A 41 -2.54 -4.94 -24.19
N ILE A 42 -2.32 -4.65 -22.90
CA ILE A 42 -2.08 -5.67 -21.88
C ILE A 42 -3.31 -6.57 -21.77
N LEU A 43 -4.50 -5.98 -21.61
CA LEU A 43 -5.75 -6.72 -21.46
C LEU A 43 -6.11 -7.57 -22.68
N SER A 44 -5.82 -7.06 -23.88
CA SER A 44 -6.03 -7.79 -25.13
C SER A 44 -4.94 -8.83 -25.40
N ASN A 45 -4.04 -9.10 -24.45
CA ASN A 45 -2.93 -10.04 -24.61
C ASN A 45 -2.11 -9.78 -25.89
N VAL A 46 -1.90 -8.50 -26.25
CA VAL A 46 -1.13 -8.16 -27.45
C VAL A 46 0.29 -8.72 -27.29
N PRO A 47 0.76 -9.61 -28.18
CA PRO A 47 2.00 -10.34 -27.97
C PRO A 47 3.21 -9.40 -27.86
N ILE A 48 3.33 -8.40 -28.73
CA ILE A 48 4.44 -7.44 -28.70
C ILE A 48 4.48 -6.53 -27.45
N ASN A 49 3.47 -6.58 -26.58
CA ASN A 49 3.47 -5.82 -25.34
C ASN A 49 4.39 -6.49 -24.31
N TYR A 50 5.42 -5.78 -23.85
CA TYR A 50 6.45 -6.33 -22.95
C TYR A 50 5.90 -6.78 -21.58
N HIS A 51 4.73 -6.31 -21.15
CA HIS A 51 4.08 -6.82 -19.94
C HIS A 51 3.50 -8.22 -20.12
N ASN A 52 3.27 -8.67 -21.35
CA ASN A 52 2.71 -9.99 -21.68
C ASN A 52 3.77 -10.99 -22.13
N TYR A 53 5.04 -10.60 -22.12
CA TYR A 53 6.16 -11.33 -22.68
C TYR A 53 7.16 -11.72 -21.60
N TYR A 54 7.68 -12.96 -21.68
CA TYR A 54 8.73 -13.45 -20.80
C TYR A 54 9.58 -14.50 -21.51
N ASN A 55 10.90 -14.25 -21.64
CA ASN A 55 11.89 -15.20 -22.18
C ASN A 55 11.48 -15.87 -23.51
N GLY A 56 10.99 -15.11 -24.49
CA GLY A 56 10.56 -15.70 -25.78
C GLY A 56 9.16 -16.31 -25.77
N VAL A 57 8.48 -16.33 -24.62
CA VAL A 57 7.17 -16.96 -24.46
C VAL A 57 6.13 -15.92 -24.02
N TYR A 58 4.95 -15.98 -24.65
CA TYR A 58 3.81 -15.18 -24.22
C TYR A 58 3.13 -15.84 -23.04
N PHE A 59 3.09 -15.14 -21.90
CA PHE A 59 2.55 -15.66 -20.64
C PHE A 59 1.35 -14.86 -20.12
N GLY A 60 1.03 -13.71 -20.75
CA GLY A 60 -0.18 -12.90 -20.51
C GLY A 60 -0.35 -12.43 -19.06
N LEU A 61 -0.09 -11.15 -18.77
CA LEU A 61 -0.34 -10.60 -17.43
C LEU A 61 -1.80 -10.75 -16.96
N PRO A 62 -2.83 -10.56 -17.81
CA PRO A 62 -4.20 -10.86 -17.44
C PRO A 62 -4.40 -12.30 -16.97
N GLU A 63 -3.85 -13.28 -17.68
CA GLU A 63 -3.99 -14.70 -17.31
C GLU A 63 -3.32 -15.02 -15.98
N SER A 64 -2.17 -14.41 -15.71
CA SER A 64 -1.51 -14.52 -14.41
C SER A 64 -2.38 -13.94 -13.29
N CYS A 65 -3.00 -12.78 -13.49
CA CYS A 65 -3.80 -12.12 -12.45
C CYS A 65 -5.16 -12.79 -12.23
N LEU A 66 -5.88 -13.15 -13.30
CA LEU A 66 -7.26 -13.65 -13.22
C LEU A 66 -7.37 -15.04 -12.57
N LYS A 67 -6.26 -15.77 -12.41
CA LYS A 67 -6.19 -17.00 -11.60
C LYS A 67 -6.38 -16.74 -10.10
N HIS A 68 -6.22 -15.49 -9.67
CA HIS A 68 -6.03 -15.13 -8.26
C HIS A 68 -7.04 -14.12 -7.71
N GLY A 69 -7.80 -13.46 -8.58
CA GLY A 69 -8.82 -12.49 -8.17
C GLY A 69 -9.33 -11.63 -9.32
N ASP A 70 -10.19 -10.68 -8.96
CA ASP A 70 -10.70 -9.68 -9.91
C ASP A 70 -9.58 -8.70 -10.28
N MET A 71 -9.45 -8.39 -11.57
CA MET A 71 -8.37 -7.56 -12.09
C MET A 71 -8.85 -6.15 -12.40
N TYR A 72 -8.05 -5.17 -12.00
CA TYR A 72 -8.28 -3.75 -12.17
C TYR A 72 -7.07 -3.14 -12.87
N MET A 73 -7.19 -2.85 -14.17
CA MET A 73 -6.08 -2.31 -14.97
C MET A 73 -6.19 -0.78 -15.04
N TYR A 74 -5.24 -0.09 -14.41
CA TYR A 74 -5.19 1.37 -14.40
C TYR A 74 -5.02 1.94 -15.82
N ILE A 75 -5.82 2.97 -16.14
CA ILE A 75 -5.65 3.72 -17.38
C ILE A 75 -4.98 5.03 -17.04
N LYS A 76 -3.70 5.18 -17.41
CA LYS A 76 -2.92 6.40 -17.12
C LYS A 76 -3.55 7.65 -17.77
N PRO A 77 -3.29 8.86 -17.26
CA PRO A 77 -3.78 10.08 -17.90
C PRO A 77 -3.23 10.20 -19.32
N ASN A 78 -4.07 10.68 -20.24
CA ASN A 78 -3.78 10.76 -21.67
C ASN A 78 -3.50 9.40 -22.35
N GLU A 79 -3.96 8.27 -21.80
CA GLU A 79 -3.86 6.95 -22.42
C GLU A 79 -5.21 6.30 -22.70
N ASP A 80 -5.24 5.37 -23.65
CA ASP A 80 -6.41 4.59 -24.07
C ASP A 80 -7.65 5.48 -24.30
N ILE A 81 -8.77 5.17 -23.62
CA ILE A 81 -10.03 5.93 -23.69
C ILE A 81 -9.91 7.34 -23.09
N ARG A 82 -8.84 7.65 -22.36
CA ARG A 82 -8.55 8.98 -21.81
C ARG A 82 -7.61 9.80 -22.71
N ALA A 83 -7.17 9.23 -23.84
CA ALA A 83 -6.25 9.90 -24.74
C ALA A 83 -6.88 11.19 -25.30
N ILE A 84 -6.18 12.30 -25.15
CA ILE A 84 -6.54 13.58 -25.77
C ILE A 84 -6.16 13.47 -27.25
N ARG A 85 -7.14 13.66 -28.13
CA ARG A 85 -6.97 13.44 -29.57
C ARG A 85 -7.38 14.66 -30.38
N ASN A 86 -6.69 14.86 -31.50
CA ASN A 86 -7.13 15.69 -32.61
C ASN A 86 -7.31 14.78 -33.84
N GLY A 87 -8.57 14.39 -34.10
CA GLY A 87 -8.87 13.32 -35.05
C GLY A 87 -8.21 12.00 -34.64
N ASN A 88 -7.39 11.44 -35.54
CA ASN A 88 -6.68 10.18 -35.29
C ASN A 88 -5.37 10.37 -34.49
N PHE A 89 -4.91 11.60 -34.30
CA PHE A 89 -3.64 11.89 -33.65
C PHE A 89 -3.83 12.10 -32.15
N LYS A 90 -3.11 11.31 -31.35
CA LYS A 90 -3.03 11.47 -29.89
C LYS A 90 -2.02 12.57 -29.54
N LEU A 91 -2.35 13.42 -28.56
CA LEU A 91 -1.41 14.39 -28.00
C LEU A 91 -0.21 13.67 -27.36
N SER A 92 1.00 14.02 -27.78
CA SER A 92 2.23 13.40 -27.28
C SER A 92 2.57 13.87 -25.87
N GLU A 93 3.19 13.00 -25.07
CA GLU A 93 3.62 13.30 -23.70
C GLU A 93 4.55 14.55 -23.60
N PRO A 94 5.55 14.75 -24.50
CA PRO A 94 6.40 15.94 -24.46
C PRO A 94 5.62 17.27 -24.61
N ASN A 95 4.45 17.24 -25.25
CA ASN A 95 3.61 18.43 -25.41
C ASN A 95 2.66 18.64 -24.22
N LEU A 96 2.33 17.56 -23.49
CA LEU A 96 1.39 17.61 -22.37
C LEU A 96 2.08 18.00 -21.06
N TYR A 97 3.23 17.40 -20.75
CA TYR A 97 3.87 17.55 -19.44
C TYR A 97 4.29 18.98 -19.10
N PRO A 98 4.89 19.78 -20.02
CA PRO A 98 5.21 21.17 -19.73
C PRO A 98 3.97 22.02 -19.42
N VAL A 99 2.86 21.79 -20.14
CA VAL A 99 1.59 22.52 -19.91
C VAL A 99 1.02 22.20 -18.53
N LEU A 100 1.03 20.92 -18.15
CA LEU A 100 0.59 20.45 -16.84
C LEU A 100 1.47 21.03 -15.72
N THR A 101 2.78 21.04 -15.90
CA THR A 101 3.74 21.58 -14.93
C THR A 101 3.56 23.09 -14.75
N ASN A 102 3.45 23.84 -15.84
CA ASN A 102 3.24 25.30 -15.81
C ASN A 102 1.91 25.72 -15.16
N ARG A 103 0.93 24.80 -15.07
CA ARG A 103 -0.35 25.02 -14.39
C ARG A 103 -0.35 24.55 -12.92
N GLY A 104 0.80 24.11 -12.40
CA GLY A 104 0.91 23.57 -11.05
C GLY A 104 0.25 22.20 -10.87
N THR A 105 0.02 21.46 -11.96
CA THR A 105 -0.64 20.14 -11.94
C THR A 105 0.29 19.07 -12.48
N SER A 106 1.28 18.64 -11.69
CA SER A 106 2.22 17.57 -12.09
C SER A 106 1.50 16.30 -12.55
N TYR A 107 1.91 15.76 -13.70
CA TYR A 107 1.37 14.50 -14.25
C TYR A 107 1.55 13.36 -13.24
N THR A 108 2.72 13.31 -12.64
CA THR A 108 3.16 12.28 -11.72
C THR A 108 2.36 12.31 -10.43
N SER A 109 2.22 13.49 -9.82
CA SER A 109 1.42 13.64 -8.61
C SER A 109 -0.02 13.21 -8.85
N ASN A 110 -0.61 13.55 -9.99
CA ASN A 110 -1.95 13.10 -10.35
C ASN A 110 -2.02 11.58 -10.51
N LEU A 111 -1.02 10.97 -11.17
CA LEU A 111 -0.94 9.53 -11.32
C LEU A 111 -0.92 8.80 -9.96
N PHE A 112 -0.13 9.29 -8.99
CA PHE A 112 -0.11 8.73 -7.63
C PHE A 112 -1.44 8.93 -6.90
N ILE A 113 -1.98 10.16 -6.92
CA ILE A 113 -3.27 10.48 -6.28
C ILE A 113 -4.38 9.55 -6.79
N GLU A 114 -4.44 9.33 -8.10
CA GLU A 114 -5.40 8.43 -8.72
C GLU A 114 -5.20 6.97 -8.26
N CYS A 115 -3.96 6.47 -8.26
CA CYS A 115 -3.66 5.12 -7.79
C CYS A 115 -4.01 4.95 -6.29
N PHE A 116 -3.79 5.98 -5.48
CA PHE A 116 -4.12 5.96 -4.06
C PHE A 116 -5.62 5.87 -3.85
N ALA A 117 -6.39 6.63 -4.63
CA ALA A 117 -7.85 6.60 -4.60
C ALA A 117 -8.39 5.22 -5.01
N ILE A 118 -7.83 4.61 -6.05
CA ILE A 118 -8.23 3.27 -6.50
C ILE A 118 -7.97 2.24 -5.41
N VAL A 119 -6.77 2.20 -4.81
CA VAL A 119 -6.47 1.21 -3.77
C VAL A 119 -7.34 1.40 -2.53
N LYS A 120 -7.58 2.65 -2.10
CA LYS A 120 -8.51 2.95 -1.00
C LYS A 120 -9.92 2.46 -1.32
N TYR A 121 -10.42 2.68 -2.54
CA TYR A 121 -11.70 2.15 -2.99
C TYR A 121 -11.72 0.61 -3.02
N LEU A 122 -10.69 -0.04 -3.53
CA LEU A 122 -10.63 -1.51 -3.55
C LEU A 122 -10.63 -2.10 -2.15
N LYS A 123 -9.94 -1.46 -1.19
CA LYS A 123 -9.90 -1.91 0.21
C LYS A 123 -11.26 -1.82 0.92
N THR A 124 -12.23 -1.06 0.43
CA THR A 124 -13.60 -1.07 0.97
C THR A 124 -14.47 -2.20 0.40
N ASN A 125 -14.08 -2.76 -0.74
CA ASN A 125 -14.85 -3.77 -1.46
C ASN A 125 -14.24 -5.18 -1.40
N TYR A 126 -12.94 -5.28 -1.12
CA TYR A 126 -12.18 -6.52 -1.15
C TYR A 126 -11.45 -6.76 0.16
N ARG A 127 -11.42 -8.02 0.58
CA ARG A 127 -10.67 -8.47 1.76
C ARG A 127 -9.16 -8.33 1.54
N LYS A 128 -8.69 -8.69 0.34
CA LYS A 128 -7.30 -8.63 -0.08
C LYS A 128 -7.15 -7.68 -1.27
N VAL A 129 -6.20 -6.75 -1.18
CA VAL A 129 -5.83 -5.88 -2.31
C VAL A 129 -4.35 -6.03 -2.61
N ILE A 130 -4.02 -6.39 -3.84
CA ILE A 130 -2.66 -6.57 -4.32
C ILE A 130 -2.39 -5.57 -5.43
N ILE A 131 -1.25 -4.88 -5.38
CA ILE A 131 -0.80 -3.99 -6.45
C ILE A 131 0.26 -4.71 -7.28
N TYR A 132 0.21 -4.56 -8.59
CA TYR A 132 1.13 -5.21 -9.51
C TYR A 132 1.58 -4.22 -10.59
N GLY A 133 2.86 -3.90 -10.66
CA GLY A 133 3.40 -3.05 -11.71
C GLY A 133 4.75 -3.48 -12.23
N LEU A 134 5.01 -3.07 -13.48
CA LEU A 134 6.27 -3.24 -14.19
C LEU A 134 6.79 -1.86 -14.62
N SER A 135 8.11 -1.65 -14.64
CA SER A 135 8.69 -0.39 -15.12
C SER A 135 8.25 0.80 -14.28
N GLN A 136 7.87 1.91 -14.91
CA GLN A 136 7.14 3.02 -14.27
C GLN A 136 5.97 2.54 -13.39
N GLY A 137 5.23 1.51 -13.83
CA GLY A 137 4.15 0.92 -13.05
C GLY A 137 4.64 0.26 -11.78
N GLY A 138 5.85 -0.31 -11.79
CA GLY A 138 6.53 -0.85 -10.60
C GLY A 138 6.89 0.26 -9.61
N THR A 139 7.46 1.38 -10.08
CA THR A 139 7.68 2.57 -9.24
C THR A 139 6.38 3.02 -8.58
N THR A 140 5.32 3.11 -9.40
CA THR A 140 4.01 3.52 -8.92
C THR A 140 3.43 2.56 -7.90
N SER A 141 3.61 1.26 -8.13
CA SER A 141 3.16 0.21 -7.21
C SER A 141 3.87 0.28 -5.87
N MET A 142 5.16 0.61 -5.85
CA MET A 142 5.92 0.80 -4.62
C MET A 142 5.39 1.98 -3.80
N ILE A 143 5.34 3.18 -4.41
CA ILE A 143 4.91 4.40 -3.71
C ILE A 143 3.44 4.29 -3.28
N THR A 144 2.57 3.76 -4.14
CA THR A 144 1.18 3.48 -3.79
C THR A 144 1.09 2.51 -2.62
N ALA A 145 1.93 1.48 -2.58
CA ALA A 145 1.92 0.52 -1.47
C ALA A 145 2.42 1.11 -0.15
N VAL A 146 3.40 2.02 -0.19
CA VAL A 146 3.85 2.76 0.99
C VAL A 146 2.71 3.60 1.58
N GLU A 147 1.96 4.29 0.74
CA GLU A 147 0.92 5.25 1.16
C GLU A 147 -0.43 4.62 1.50
N THR A 148 -0.77 3.48 0.88
CA THR A 148 -2.12 2.90 1.00
C THR A 148 -2.16 1.58 1.76
N ASP A 149 -1.00 1.00 2.08
CA ASP A 149 -0.85 -0.25 2.82
C ASP A 149 -1.75 -1.38 2.25
N PRO A 150 -1.52 -1.80 1.00
CA PRO A 150 -2.18 -2.96 0.41
C PRO A 150 -1.70 -4.25 1.08
N ASP A 151 -2.38 -5.36 0.82
CA ASP A 151 -1.91 -6.66 1.28
C ASP A 151 -0.57 -7.01 0.62
N ALA A 152 -0.40 -6.77 -0.67
CA ALA A 152 0.89 -6.97 -1.31
C ALA A 152 1.15 -5.97 -2.44
N SER A 153 2.43 -5.81 -2.79
CA SER A 153 2.87 -5.05 -3.95
C SER A 153 3.96 -5.81 -4.70
N LEU A 154 3.76 -5.99 -6.01
CA LEU A 154 4.76 -6.52 -6.92
C LEU A 154 5.38 -5.33 -7.68
N VAL A 155 6.65 -5.10 -7.42
CA VAL A 155 7.49 -4.04 -7.98
C VAL A 155 8.48 -4.72 -8.95
N CYS A 156 8.03 -4.95 -10.18
CA CYS A 156 8.85 -5.58 -11.21
C CYS A 156 9.60 -4.52 -12.01
N SER A 157 10.92 -4.65 -12.12
CA SER A 157 11.82 -3.77 -12.90
C SER A 157 11.45 -2.29 -12.77
N GLY A 158 11.15 -1.82 -11.56
CA GLY A 158 10.46 -0.54 -11.37
C GLY A 158 11.05 0.38 -10.31
N TYR A 159 12.08 -0.04 -9.58
CA TYR A 159 12.73 0.81 -8.60
C TYR A 159 14.15 0.33 -8.34
N SER A 160 15.06 1.26 -8.01
CA SER A 160 16.38 0.95 -7.48
C SER A 160 16.76 1.99 -6.43
N THR A 161 17.46 1.57 -5.37
CA THR A 161 18.03 2.50 -4.39
C THR A 161 19.10 3.42 -4.96
N THR A 162 19.58 3.16 -6.18
CA THR A 162 20.47 4.09 -6.91
C THR A 162 19.81 5.41 -7.22
N TRP A 163 18.47 5.46 -7.29
CA TRP A 163 17.72 6.66 -7.65
C TRP A 163 17.81 7.76 -6.58
N ASP A 164 18.14 7.41 -5.34
CA ASP A 164 18.41 8.38 -4.27
C ASP A 164 19.62 9.27 -4.56
N THR A 165 20.55 8.78 -5.38
CA THR A 165 21.86 9.43 -5.63
C THR A 165 22.09 9.78 -7.09
N ALA A 166 21.30 9.20 -8.00
CA ALA A 166 21.40 9.46 -9.43
C ALA A 166 20.39 10.54 -9.84
N PHE A 167 20.90 11.70 -10.28
CA PHE A 167 20.05 12.72 -10.89
C PHE A 167 19.49 12.18 -12.22
N TYR A 168 18.22 11.78 -12.22
CA TYR A 168 17.55 11.19 -13.37
C TYR A 168 17.03 12.25 -14.35
N ALA A 169 17.94 13.06 -14.90
CA ALA A 169 17.61 13.99 -15.97
C ALA A 169 18.02 13.43 -17.33
N SER A 170 17.22 12.52 -17.89
CA SER A 170 17.16 12.36 -19.35
C SER A 170 16.03 11.41 -19.77
N GLY A 171 14.91 12.00 -20.18
CA GLY A 171 13.81 11.32 -20.88
C GLY A 171 12.43 11.95 -20.59
N PRO A 172 11.39 11.65 -21.39
CA PRO A 172 9.99 11.96 -21.04
C PRO A 172 9.61 11.40 -19.66
N SER A 173 10.27 10.31 -19.24
CA SER A 173 10.23 9.69 -17.92
C SER A 173 11.01 10.44 -16.82
N GLY A 174 11.92 11.36 -17.16
CA GLY A 174 12.59 12.24 -16.19
C GLY A 174 11.63 13.26 -15.56
N LEU A 175 10.49 13.52 -16.20
CA LEU A 175 9.39 14.33 -15.65
C LEU A 175 8.53 13.54 -14.65
N ILE A 176 8.81 12.24 -14.45
CA ILE A 176 8.22 11.41 -13.39
C ILE A 176 8.88 11.68 -12.04
N GLN A 177 10.00 12.40 -12.03
CA GLN A 177 10.82 12.60 -10.84
C GLN A 177 11.01 14.09 -10.58
N ASP A 178 9.88 14.80 -10.48
CA ASP A 178 9.77 15.90 -9.51
C ASP A 178 10.35 15.42 -8.16
N SER A 179 10.60 16.32 -7.21
CA SER A 179 11.12 16.07 -5.84
C SER A 179 10.42 14.97 -5.00
N ILE A 180 9.57 14.12 -5.58
CA ILE A 180 8.96 12.92 -5.02
C ILE A 180 9.98 12.04 -4.29
N PHE A 181 11.18 11.81 -4.82
CA PHE A 181 12.20 11.01 -4.13
C PHE A 181 12.91 11.76 -2.99
N ASN A 182 12.71 13.07 -2.86
CA ASN A 182 13.05 13.78 -1.62
C ASN A 182 12.08 13.43 -0.48
N VAL A 183 10.85 13.02 -0.81
CA VAL A 183 9.84 12.56 0.15
C VAL A 183 9.93 11.05 0.34
N TYR A 184 10.06 10.29 -0.75
CA TYR A 184 10.16 8.84 -0.78
C TYR A 184 11.60 8.39 -1.03
N SER A 185 12.54 8.81 -0.18
CA SER A 185 13.90 8.28 -0.21
C SER A 185 13.89 6.76 0.04
N SER A 186 14.94 6.05 -0.36
CA SER A 186 15.04 4.60 -0.10
C SER A 186 14.98 4.24 1.38
N ASP A 187 15.42 5.14 2.28
CA ASP A 187 15.32 4.94 3.72
C ASP A 187 13.88 5.12 4.21
N ASN A 188 13.17 6.15 3.74
CA ASN A 188 11.75 6.34 4.05
C ASN A 188 10.90 5.18 3.50
N ILE A 189 11.20 4.71 2.29
CA ILE A 189 10.56 3.54 1.68
C ILE A 189 10.82 2.30 2.54
N LYS A 190 12.06 2.05 2.96
CA LYS A 190 12.41 0.94 3.86
C LYS A 190 11.61 1.03 5.16
N ASP A 191 11.59 2.18 5.80
CA ASP A 191 10.90 2.37 7.07
C ASP A 191 9.40 2.11 6.93
N SER A 192 8.76 2.64 5.89
CA SER A 192 7.34 2.37 5.63
C SER A 192 7.08 0.88 5.36
N MET A 193 7.86 0.22 4.51
CA MET A 193 7.68 -1.21 4.20
C MET A 193 7.91 -2.09 5.43
N THR A 194 8.87 -1.73 6.28
CA THR A 194 9.19 -2.49 7.50
C THR A 194 8.22 -2.19 8.65
N GLN A 195 7.41 -1.14 8.56
CA GLN A 195 6.32 -0.87 9.49
C GLN A 195 4.98 -1.47 9.04
N ASN A 196 4.74 -1.53 7.72
CA ASN A 196 3.49 -2.05 7.16
C ASN A 196 3.43 -3.60 7.15
N PRO A 197 2.26 -4.22 7.41
CA PRO A 197 2.05 -5.66 7.32
C PRO A 197 2.03 -6.20 5.88
N GLY A 198 1.93 -5.32 4.89
CA GLY A 198 1.97 -5.66 3.47
C GLY A 198 3.26 -6.40 3.06
N TYR A 199 3.17 -7.25 2.04
CA TYR A 199 4.32 -7.96 1.48
C TYR A 199 4.77 -7.33 0.18
N TYR A 200 6.07 -7.28 -0.04
CA TYR A 200 6.69 -6.63 -1.18
C TYR A 200 7.50 -7.64 -1.97
N PHE A 201 7.26 -7.73 -3.27
CA PHE A 201 8.04 -8.51 -4.20
C PHE A 201 8.77 -7.57 -5.13
N TYR A 202 10.09 -7.63 -5.11
CA TYR A 202 10.95 -6.89 -6.01
C TYR A 202 11.60 -7.84 -6.99
N SER A 203 11.66 -7.44 -8.26
CA SER A 203 12.40 -8.20 -9.26
C SER A 203 13.11 -7.32 -10.27
N TRP A 204 14.23 -7.80 -10.78
CA TRP A 204 15.06 -7.13 -11.78
C TRP A 204 15.68 -8.17 -12.71
N GLY A 205 15.78 -7.82 -13.99
CA GLY A 205 16.40 -8.69 -14.98
C GLY A 205 17.86 -8.35 -15.26
N SER A 206 18.60 -9.31 -15.82
CA SER A 206 20.00 -9.10 -16.17
C SER A 206 20.19 -8.10 -17.32
N GLY A 207 19.18 -7.96 -18.17
CA GLY A 207 19.10 -7.01 -19.29
C GLY A 207 18.19 -5.82 -18.99
N ASP A 208 17.98 -5.48 -17.72
CA ASP A 208 17.15 -4.33 -17.35
C ASP A 208 17.74 -3.02 -17.91
N VAL A 209 16.91 -2.01 -18.03
CA VAL A 209 17.33 -0.73 -18.63
C VAL A 209 17.89 0.21 -17.58
N LEU A 210 18.63 1.23 -18.03
CA LEU A 210 18.86 2.42 -17.21
C LEU A 210 19.60 2.10 -15.89
N SER A 211 19.35 2.83 -14.82
CA SER A 211 19.90 2.55 -13.49
C SER A 211 19.41 1.22 -12.87
N LEU A 212 18.32 0.63 -13.37
CA LEU A 212 17.84 -0.68 -12.93
C LEU A 212 18.79 -1.81 -13.36
N SER A 213 19.55 -1.62 -14.44
CA SER A 213 20.59 -2.56 -14.90
C SER A 213 21.64 -2.88 -13.83
N GLN A 214 21.81 -2.00 -12.84
CA GLN A 214 22.74 -2.20 -11.73
C GLN A 214 22.18 -3.11 -10.62
N GLU A 215 20.87 -3.34 -10.56
CA GLU A 215 20.27 -4.14 -9.50
C GLU A 215 20.62 -5.62 -9.65
N TYR A 216 20.61 -6.15 -10.87
CA TYR A 216 20.93 -7.56 -11.10
C TYR A 216 22.36 -7.96 -10.67
N PRO A 217 23.44 -7.28 -11.12
CA PRO A 217 24.79 -7.66 -10.75
C PRO A 217 25.18 -7.28 -9.31
N PHE A 218 24.64 -6.20 -8.76
CA PHE A 218 25.10 -5.64 -7.48
C PHE A 218 24.08 -5.77 -6.34
N GLN A 219 22.86 -6.19 -6.63
CA GLN A 219 21.77 -6.39 -5.65
C GLN A 219 21.60 -5.21 -4.69
N ARG A 220 21.69 -3.98 -5.22
CA ARG A 220 21.86 -2.76 -4.41
C ARG A 220 20.69 -2.54 -3.45
N SER A 221 19.47 -2.76 -3.91
CA SER A 221 18.27 -2.64 -3.07
C SER A 221 18.25 -3.69 -1.96
N GLN A 222 18.55 -4.95 -2.27
CA GLN A 222 18.62 -6.00 -1.26
C GLN A 222 19.76 -5.76 -0.26
N ASN A 223 20.93 -5.32 -0.73
CA ASN A 223 22.09 -5.04 0.13
C ASN A 223 21.83 -3.85 1.07
N LYS A 224 21.13 -2.80 0.61
CA LYS A 224 20.78 -1.65 1.45
C LYS A 224 19.66 -1.97 2.45
N TRP A 225 18.61 -2.62 2.00
CA TRP A 225 17.44 -2.86 2.83
C TRP A 225 17.59 -4.09 3.72
N GLY A 226 18.35 -5.09 3.28
CA GLY A 226 18.52 -6.36 3.98
C GLY A 226 17.32 -7.29 3.80
N ASN A 227 17.41 -8.48 4.38
CA ASN A 227 16.32 -9.44 4.35
C ASN A 227 15.28 -9.10 5.42
N HIS A 228 14.03 -8.94 4.98
CA HIS A 228 12.89 -8.75 5.87
C HIS A 228 11.84 -9.83 5.59
N CYS A 229 11.14 -10.28 6.63
CA CYS A 229 10.11 -11.31 6.53
C CYS A 229 8.98 -11.01 5.53
N ASN A 230 8.76 -9.73 5.21
CA ASN A 230 7.73 -9.25 4.30
C ASN A 230 8.29 -8.68 2.98
N ILE A 231 9.58 -8.83 2.70
CA ILE A 231 10.20 -8.38 1.45
C ILE A 231 10.88 -9.56 0.78
N GLN A 232 10.59 -9.77 -0.50
CA GLN A 232 11.23 -10.79 -1.33
C GLN A 232 11.91 -10.13 -2.52
N TYR A 233 13.14 -10.53 -2.78
CA TYR A 233 13.93 -10.09 -3.93
C TYR A 233 14.08 -11.25 -4.93
N HIS A 234 14.04 -10.94 -6.23
CA HIS A 234 14.18 -11.92 -7.28
C HIS A 234 15.01 -11.39 -8.45
N TYR A 235 16.14 -12.05 -8.72
CA TYR A 235 17.08 -11.73 -9.81
C TYR A 235 17.20 -12.90 -10.80
N GLY A 236 16.11 -13.63 -11.03
CA GLY A 236 16.10 -14.86 -11.83
C GLY A 236 15.50 -14.69 -13.23
N LEU A 237 15.49 -13.47 -13.79
CA LEU A 237 14.93 -13.21 -15.12
C LEU A 237 15.91 -12.47 -16.04
N TYR A 238 15.67 -12.59 -17.34
CA TYR A 238 16.33 -11.81 -18.37
C TYR A 238 15.47 -10.58 -18.71
N ASP A 239 16.14 -9.52 -19.18
CA ASP A 239 15.53 -8.30 -19.71
C ASP A 239 14.57 -7.55 -18.76
N HIS A 240 13.95 -6.50 -19.30
CA HIS A 240 12.96 -5.67 -18.61
C HIS A 240 11.57 -6.32 -18.66
N ALA A 241 11.31 -7.30 -17.77
CA ALA A 241 10.12 -8.15 -17.84
C ALA A 241 9.53 -8.53 -16.47
N ILE A 242 8.39 -9.24 -16.50
CA ILE A 242 7.73 -9.80 -15.33
C ILE A 242 8.19 -11.25 -15.12
N PRO A 243 8.68 -11.65 -13.93
CA PRO A 243 9.02 -13.04 -13.65
C PRO A 243 7.76 -13.85 -13.29
N PHE A 244 6.95 -14.21 -14.29
CA PHE A 244 5.60 -14.77 -14.08
C PHE A 244 5.54 -15.96 -13.10
N VAL A 245 6.50 -16.88 -13.17
CA VAL A 245 6.52 -18.05 -12.26
C VAL A 245 6.76 -17.64 -10.81
N ALA A 246 7.72 -16.75 -10.57
CA ALA A 246 8.04 -16.25 -9.24
C ALA A 246 6.90 -15.35 -8.70
N ALA A 247 6.34 -14.50 -9.56
CA ALA A 247 5.21 -13.65 -9.24
C ALA A 247 3.95 -14.45 -8.91
N ASP A 248 3.62 -15.50 -9.66
CA ASP A 248 2.49 -16.41 -9.38
C ASP A 248 2.66 -17.10 -8.03
N THR A 249 3.87 -17.61 -7.76
CA THR A 249 4.21 -18.23 -6.46
C THR A 249 4.03 -17.23 -5.31
N PHE A 250 4.49 -15.99 -5.49
CA PHE A 250 4.33 -14.91 -4.52
C PHE A 250 2.85 -14.56 -4.29
N LEU A 251 2.05 -14.42 -5.37
CA LEU A 251 0.62 -14.14 -5.31
C LEU A 251 -0.14 -15.21 -4.52
N ARG A 252 0.08 -16.50 -4.84
CA ARG A 252 -0.54 -17.62 -4.10
C ARG A 252 -0.26 -17.55 -2.61
N ARG A 253 1.00 -17.26 -2.23
CA ARG A 253 1.39 -17.10 -0.83
C ARG A 253 0.67 -15.91 -0.18
N CYS A 254 0.60 -14.78 -0.87
CA CYS A 254 -0.02 -13.55 -0.35
C CYS A 254 -1.54 -13.66 -0.17
N ILE A 255 -2.20 -14.48 -0.99
CA ILE A 255 -3.65 -14.72 -0.93
C ILE A 255 -4.00 -15.71 0.18
N ARG A 256 -3.19 -16.75 0.37
CA ARG A 256 -3.45 -17.81 1.36
C ARG A 256 -3.18 -17.38 2.80
N ARG A 257 -2.27 -16.43 3.03
CA ARG A 257 -1.89 -15.98 4.37
C ARG A 257 -3.05 -15.28 5.10
N PRO A 258 -3.07 -15.34 6.44
CA PRO A 258 -4.08 -14.64 7.22
C PRO A 258 -3.96 -13.12 7.08
N LYS A 259 -5.03 -12.42 7.45
CA LYS A 259 -5.07 -10.96 7.63
C LYS A 259 -5.50 -10.70 9.07
N MET A 260 -4.99 -9.62 9.67
CA MET A 260 -5.48 -9.15 10.96
C MET A 260 -5.79 -7.66 10.89
N GLU A 261 -6.95 -7.30 11.41
CA GLU A 261 -7.38 -5.92 11.63
C GLU A 261 -7.55 -5.71 13.14
N ILE A 262 -7.09 -4.56 13.62
CA ILE A 262 -7.19 -4.17 15.03
C ILE A 262 -8.10 -2.96 15.09
N THR A 263 -9.18 -3.05 15.86
CA THR A 263 -10.10 -1.93 16.08
C THR A 263 -10.30 -1.71 17.57
N GLN A 264 -10.16 -0.47 18.04
CA GLN A 264 -10.57 -0.11 19.40
C GLN A 264 -12.09 -0.20 19.53
N LEU A 265 -12.57 -0.80 20.63
CA LEU A 265 -14.00 -0.86 20.92
C LEU A 265 -14.48 0.48 21.53
N PRO A 266 -15.64 0.99 21.11
CA PRO A 266 -16.17 2.28 21.59
C PRO A 266 -16.65 2.21 23.05
N GLY A 267 -16.81 3.37 23.68
CA GLY A 267 -17.50 3.50 24.97
C GLY A 267 -16.67 3.16 26.21
N GLN A 268 -15.34 3.19 26.12
CA GLN A 268 -14.45 2.89 27.25
C GLN A 268 -13.69 4.14 27.70
N CYS A 269 -13.69 4.40 29.01
CA CYS A 269 -12.76 5.35 29.63
C CYS A 269 -11.35 4.74 29.60
N ILE A 270 -10.45 5.32 28.83
CA ILE A 270 -9.11 4.76 28.57
C ILE A 270 -8.08 5.07 29.67
N ALA A 271 -8.54 5.56 30.84
CA ALA A 271 -7.68 5.89 31.98
C ALA A 271 -6.90 4.67 32.51
N ASP A 272 -7.57 3.51 32.60
CA ASP A 272 -6.98 2.30 33.19
C ASP A 272 -6.73 1.19 32.18
N SER A 273 -7.61 1.05 31.18
CA SER A 273 -7.46 0.04 30.13
C SER A 273 -8.17 0.45 28.85
N VAL A 274 -7.82 -0.21 27.74
CA VAL A 274 -8.55 -0.14 26.48
C VAL A 274 -8.88 -1.53 25.98
N LYS A 275 -10.11 -1.74 25.51
CA LYS A 275 -10.48 -2.96 24.80
C LYS A 275 -10.27 -2.79 23.30
N ILE A 276 -9.56 -3.76 22.72
CA ILE A 276 -9.39 -3.89 21.28
C ILE A 276 -10.06 -5.17 20.80
N ARG A 277 -10.57 -5.13 19.56
CA ARG A 277 -11.04 -6.28 18.82
C ARG A 277 -10.04 -6.62 17.72
N LEU A 278 -9.57 -7.85 17.74
CA LEU A 278 -8.84 -8.47 16.65
C LEU A 278 -9.86 -9.12 15.71
N ARG A 279 -9.88 -8.70 14.44
CA ARG A 279 -10.57 -9.39 13.36
C ARG A 279 -9.54 -10.14 12.54
N LEU A 280 -9.65 -11.46 12.54
CA LEU A 280 -8.73 -12.38 11.90
C LEU A 280 -9.42 -12.98 10.68
N PHE A 281 -8.76 -12.86 9.55
CA PHE A 281 -9.26 -13.44 8.32
C PHE A 281 -8.33 -14.57 7.91
N GLY A 282 -8.82 -15.81 7.92
CA GLY A 282 -8.08 -17.03 7.66
C GLY A 282 -8.91 -18.21 8.14
N SER A 283 -8.25 -19.33 8.45
CA SER A 283 -8.91 -20.49 9.04
C SER A 283 -8.39 -20.74 10.46
N PRO A 284 -9.21 -20.56 11.52
CA PRO A 284 -8.78 -20.80 12.89
C PRO A 284 -8.37 -22.28 13.11
N PRO A 285 -7.60 -22.59 14.18
CA PRO A 285 -7.10 -21.66 15.20
C PRO A 285 -5.97 -20.77 14.68
N PHE A 286 -5.88 -19.57 15.23
CA PHE A 286 -4.79 -18.63 14.99
C PHE A 286 -3.81 -18.63 16.15
N GLN A 287 -2.52 -18.57 15.84
CA GLN A 287 -1.45 -18.42 16.83
C GLN A 287 -0.65 -17.16 16.51
N MET A 288 -0.30 -16.38 17.52
CA MET A 288 0.47 -15.14 17.36
C MET A 288 1.20 -14.74 18.63
N GLN A 289 2.21 -13.88 18.47
CA GLN A 289 3.00 -13.33 19.57
C GLN A 289 2.68 -11.85 19.73
N MET A 290 2.34 -11.42 20.94
CA MET A 290 2.05 -10.02 21.25
C MET A 290 3.29 -9.34 21.81
N PHE A 291 3.61 -8.17 21.25
CA PHE A 291 4.69 -7.31 21.70
C PHE A 291 4.14 -5.94 22.09
N ARG A 292 4.77 -5.31 23.08
CA ARG A 292 4.54 -3.91 23.46
C ARG A 292 5.88 -3.19 23.50
N ASP A 293 6.01 -2.10 22.75
CA ASP A 293 7.24 -1.30 22.65
C ASP A 293 8.46 -2.19 22.35
N SER A 294 8.28 -3.10 21.39
CA SER A 294 9.26 -4.11 20.96
C SER A 294 9.63 -5.17 22.02
N THR A 295 8.99 -5.17 23.18
CA THR A 295 9.18 -6.19 24.22
C THR A 295 8.10 -7.25 24.12
N PHE A 296 8.49 -8.53 24.17
CA PHE A 296 7.54 -9.65 24.17
C PHE A 296 6.63 -9.59 25.40
N VAL A 297 5.33 -9.79 25.20
CA VAL A 297 4.31 -9.80 26.26
C VAL A 297 3.81 -11.22 26.49
N GLN A 298 3.23 -11.85 25.46
CA GLN A 298 2.64 -13.18 25.57
C GLN A 298 2.40 -13.84 24.21
N ASN A 299 2.21 -15.16 24.21
CA ASN A 299 1.63 -15.90 23.10
C ASN A 299 0.10 -15.86 23.20
N ILE A 300 -0.58 -15.78 22.07
CA ILE A 300 -2.04 -15.73 21.98
C ILE A 300 -2.52 -16.81 21.00
N THR A 301 -3.51 -17.56 21.44
CA THR A 301 -4.26 -18.50 20.60
C THR A 301 -5.69 -18.00 20.48
N VAL A 302 -6.18 -17.87 19.24
CA VAL A 302 -7.57 -17.48 18.96
C VAL A 302 -8.24 -18.60 18.18
N ASN A 303 -9.26 -19.23 18.76
CA ASN A 303 -9.97 -20.36 18.13
C ASN A 303 -11.10 -19.92 17.18
N ASP A 304 -11.26 -18.61 16.97
CA ASP A 304 -12.28 -18.01 16.13
C ASP A 304 -11.67 -16.93 15.22
N THR A 305 -12.47 -16.34 14.33
CA THR A 305 -12.15 -15.22 13.46
C THR A 305 -12.20 -13.87 14.19
N THR A 306 -12.61 -13.84 15.46
CA THR A 306 -12.59 -12.62 16.28
C THR A 306 -12.10 -12.91 17.70
N ALA A 307 -11.41 -11.94 18.30
CA ALA A 307 -11.03 -11.96 19.71
C ALA A 307 -11.02 -10.55 20.28
N ASP A 308 -11.51 -10.40 21.51
CA ASP A 308 -11.42 -9.14 22.25
C ASP A 308 -10.31 -9.24 23.30
N LEU A 309 -9.42 -8.26 23.33
CA LEU A 309 -8.32 -8.16 24.29
C LEU A 309 -8.46 -6.87 25.10
N THR A 310 -8.16 -6.94 26.39
CA THR A 310 -8.08 -5.77 27.28
C THR A 310 -6.61 -5.44 27.53
N LEU A 311 -6.21 -4.21 27.19
CA LEU A 311 -4.85 -3.71 27.36
C LEU A 311 -4.81 -2.76 28.56
N PHE A 312 -3.99 -3.07 29.57
CA PHE A 312 -3.94 -2.30 30.83
C PHE A 312 -2.80 -1.29 30.91
N GLN A 313 -1.78 -1.45 30.06
CA GLN A 313 -0.58 -0.64 30.08
C GLN A 313 -0.48 0.16 28.77
N ALA A 314 -0.21 1.46 28.87
CA ALA A 314 0.05 2.28 27.69
C ALA A 314 1.27 1.74 26.92
N GLY A 315 1.30 2.01 25.63
CA GLY A 315 2.39 1.60 24.75
C GLY A 315 1.92 1.27 23.33
N THR A 316 2.87 0.92 22.49
CA THR A 316 2.64 0.51 21.11
C THR A 316 2.60 -1.00 21.01
N TYR A 317 1.42 -1.54 20.72
CA TYR A 317 1.18 -2.97 20.59
C TYR A 317 1.31 -3.42 19.13
N GLN A 318 1.95 -4.57 18.92
CA GLN A 318 2.05 -5.21 17.62
C GLN A 318 2.07 -6.73 17.79
N PHE A 319 1.51 -7.44 16.82
CA PHE A 319 1.45 -8.90 16.82
C PHE A 319 2.35 -9.45 15.71
N PHE A 320 3.09 -10.51 16.00
CA PHE A 320 4.04 -11.14 15.11
C PHE A 320 3.75 -12.62 14.94
N ASN A 321 4.29 -13.21 13.86
CA ASN A 321 4.20 -14.64 13.56
C ASN A 321 2.76 -15.16 13.57
N ILE A 322 1.86 -14.38 12.97
CA ILE A 322 0.43 -14.69 12.94
C ILE A 322 0.21 -15.82 11.95
N THR A 323 -0.11 -17.01 12.46
CA THR A 323 -0.39 -18.20 11.67
C THR A 323 -1.83 -18.63 11.87
N ASP A 324 -2.37 -19.33 10.89
CA ASP A 324 -3.68 -19.98 10.93
C ASP A 324 -3.48 -21.50 10.76
N ILE A 325 -4.56 -22.30 10.71
CA ILE A 325 -4.44 -23.77 10.58
C ILE A 325 -3.67 -24.24 9.33
N LYS A 326 -3.54 -23.37 8.32
CA LYS A 326 -2.79 -23.66 7.09
C LYS A 326 -1.30 -23.34 7.23
N ASN A 327 -0.85 -22.89 8.41
CA ASN A 327 0.53 -22.57 8.76
C ASN A 327 1.23 -21.63 7.76
N THR A 328 0.47 -20.76 7.09
CA THR A 328 1.05 -19.72 6.22
C THR A 328 1.18 -18.44 7.03
N PRO A 329 2.40 -17.99 7.39
CA PRO A 329 2.55 -16.88 8.33
C PRO A 329 2.27 -15.52 7.69
N LEU A 330 1.54 -14.67 8.40
CA LEU A 330 1.62 -13.22 8.30
C LEU A 330 2.69 -12.73 9.29
N CYS A 331 3.75 -12.12 8.77
CA CYS A 331 4.90 -11.75 9.61
C CYS A 331 4.54 -10.85 10.79
N LYS A 332 3.73 -9.81 10.56
CA LYS A 332 3.36 -8.82 11.58
C LYS A 332 2.03 -8.15 11.28
N SER A 333 1.40 -7.58 12.31
CA SER A 333 0.24 -6.71 12.20
C SER A 333 0.60 -5.24 12.06
N LYS A 334 -0.42 -4.40 11.85
CA LYS A 334 -0.30 -2.97 12.17
C LYS A 334 -0.01 -2.76 13.65
N LYS A 335 0.67 -1.64 13.95
CA LYS A 335 0.81 -1.13 15.29
C LYS A 335 -0.51 -0.55 15.79
N PHE A 336 -0.83 -0.78 17.05
CA PHE A 336 -1.92 -0.17 17.78
C PHE A 336 -1.34 0.62 18.95
N VAL A 337 -1.58 1.94 18.98
CA VAL A 337 -1.06 2.81 20.04
C VAL A 337 -2.13 2.97 21.11
N TYR A 338 -1.82 2.55 22.34
CA TYR A 338 -2.64 2.84 23.50
C TYR A 338 -1.99 3.94 24.34
N GLN A 339 -2.67 5.08 24.45
CA GLN A 339 -2.33 6.16 25.38
C GLN A 339 -3.40 6.23 26.47
N LYS A 340 -2.98 6.35 27.73
CA LYS A 340 -3.90 6.55 28.85
C LYS A 340 -4.46 7.97 28.81
N SER A 341 -5.77 8.11 28.97
CA SER A 341 -6.34 9.40 29.30
C SER A 341 -5.95 9.74 30.72
N PHE A 342 -5.43 10.95 30.92
CA PHE A 342 -5.24 11.48 32.26
C PHE A 342 -6.60 11.66 32.92
N LYS A 343 -6.71 11.22 34.18
CA LYS A 343 -7.85 11.60 35.01
C LYS A 343 -7.76 13.12 35.21
N PRO A 344 -8.73 13.93 34.72
CA PRO A 344 -8.69 15.36 34.96
C PRO A 344 -8.67 15.59 36.47
N ASN A 345 -7.77 16.45 36.92
CA ASN A 345 -7.67 16.78 38.33
C ASN A 345 -8.81 17.74 38.64
N ILE A 346 -9.83 17.25 39.35
CA ILE A 346 -10.98 18.05 39.75
C ILE A 346 -10.73 18.50 41.18
N SER A 347 -10.65 19.81 41.36
CA SER A 347 -10.71 20.41 42.70
C SER A 347 -11.92 21.34 42.74
N TRP A 348 -12.65 21.31 43.85
CA TRP A 348 -13.68 22.30 44.13
C TRP A 348 -13.36 23.05 45.40
N LYS A 349 -13.66 24.33 45.39
CA LYS A 349 -13.55 25.21 46.55
C LYS A 349 -14.90 25.88 46.76
N TYR A 350 -15.44 25.71 47.96
CA TYR A 350 -16.57 26.51 48.41
C TYR A 350 -16.14 27.98 48.52
N LEU A 351 -16.88 28.88 47.88
CA LEU A 351 -16.56 30.31 47.91
C LEU A 351 -17.33 31.02 49.02
N SER A 352 -18.66 30.88 49.02
CA SER A 352 -19.55 31.60 49.95
C SER A 352 -21.00 31.11 49.84
N ARG A 353 -21.82 31.45 50.84
CA ARG A 353 -23.29 31.32 50.84
C ARG A 353 -23.92 32.69 50.92
N ASP A 354 -24.83 32.95 49.99
CA ASP A 354 -25.77 34.06 50.08
C ASP A 354 -26.96 33.60 50.91
N CYS A 355 -27.03 34.06 52.16
CA CYS A 355 -28.10 33.69 53.09
C CYS A 355 -29.44 34.39 52.77
N VAL A 356 -29.43 35.49 52.00
CA VAL A 356 -30.64 36.23 51.64
C VAL A 356 -31.36 35.52 50.49
N ASN A 357 -30.60 35.08 49.48
CA ASN A 357 -31.14 34.37 48.33
C ASN A 357 -31.07 32.84 48.45
N GLN A 358 -30.54 32.33 49.56
CA GLN A 358 -30.29 30.90 49.83
C GLN A 358 -29.49 30.20 48.72
N LYS A 359 -28.43 30.84 48.21
CA LYS A 359 -27.58 30.27 47.15
C LYS A 359 -26.17 30.03 47.64
N ASP A 360 -25.65 28.85 47.34
CA ASP A 360 -24.24 28.51 47.55
C ASP A 360 -23.45 28.75 46.27
N SER A 361 -22.26 29.34 46.41
CA SER A 361 -21.32 29.54 45.31
C SER A 361 -20.14 28.57 45.43
N LEU A 362 -19.95 27.76 44.40
CA LEU A 362 -18.85 26.81 44.30
C LEU A 362 -17.95 27.19 43.12
N LYS A 363 -16.63 27.12 43.29
CA LYS A 363 -15.67 27.15 42.18
C LYS A 363 -15.20 25.75 41.90
N ILE A 364 -15.43 25.26 40.68
CA ILE A 364 -14.89 24.01 40.18
C ILE A 364 -13.71 24.35 39.28
N ASN A 365 -12.53 23.84 39.61
CA ASN A 365 -11.36 23.90 38.74
C ASN A 365 -11.19 22.52 38.11
N LEU A 366 -11.20 22.48 36.78
CA LEU A 366 -10.84 21.32 35.99
C LEU A 366 -9.44 21.58 35.43
N GLN A 367 -8.46 20.77 35.81
CA GLN A 367 -7.16 20.73 35.15
C GLN A 367 -7.07 19.45 34.31
N GLY A 368 -6.93 19.62 33.00
CA GLY A 368 -6.50 18.61 32.03
C GLY A 368 -5.41 19.22 31.15
N GLU A 369 -4.54 18.38 30.58
CA GLU A 369 -3.61 18.80 29.53
C GLU A 369 -4.31 19.08 28.21
#